data_AF-A0A517YVR0-F1
#
_entry.id   AF-A0A517YVR0-F1
#
_cell.length_a   1.000
_cell.length_b   1.000
_cell.length_c   1.000
_cell.angle_alpha   90.00
_cell.angle_beta   90.00
_cell.angle_gamma   90.00
#
_symmetry.space_group_name_H-M   'P 1'
#
loop_
_entity.id
_entity.type
_entity.pdbx_description
1 polymer ?
#
loop_
_entity_poly.entity_id
_entity_poly.type
_entity_poly.pdbx_seq_one_letter_code
_entity_poly.pdbx_strand_id
1 'polypeptide(L)'
;MSEKRTIEEAKQWTELHKNELLAAMKENKDCKHLSGLPVMVNLWNAGCWLNHRLAEAGATSDEISSIGFAHGQRSFANDPYKVAVDYVNEYETNKSVQDKPGVALAEDVVQTLSTHEGGE
;
A
#
# COMPACT_ATOMS: atom_id res chain seq x y z
N MET A 1 2.56 23.23 8.34
CA MET A 1 1.95 22.36 7.32
C MET A 1 2.95 21.24 7.07
N SER A 2 2.56 19.98 7.29
CA SER A 2 3.45 18.86 6.94
C SER A 2 3.61 18.83 5.41
N GLU A 3 4.84 18.65 4.94
CA GLU A 3 5.12 18.47 3.51
C GLU A 3 4.42 17.20 3.01
N LYS A 4 3.81 17.26 1.82
CA LYS A 4 3.17 16.09 1.22
C LYS A 4 4.21 15.03 0.90
N ARG A 5 3.91 13.78 1.23
CA ARG A 5 4.72 12.61 0.89
C ARG A 5 4.72 12.35 -0.60
N THR A 6 5.81 11.77 -1.10
CA THR A 6 6.02 11.50 -2.54
C THR A 6 6.36 10.04 -2.81
N ILE A 7 6.22 9.62 -4.06
CA ILE A 7 6.59 8.26 -4.51
C ILE A 7 8.09 8.07 -4.40
N GLU A 8 8.88 9.10 -4.71
CA GLU A 8 10.33 9.10 -4.62
C GLU A 8 10.79 8.88 -3.18
N GLU A 9 10.20 9.58 -2.21
CA GLU A 9 10.48 9.38 -0.79
C GLU A 9 10.19 7.93 -0.36
N ALA A 10 9.04 7.39 -0.75
CA ALA A 10 8.65 6.03 -0.43
C ALA A 10 9.65 5.02 -1.01
N LYS A 11 10.03 5.19 -2.28
CA LYS A 11 11.02 4.32 -2.95
C LYS A 11 12.40 4.40 -2.30
N GLN A 12 12.87 5.60 -1.97
CA GLN A 12 14.14 5.80 -1.27
C GLN A 12 14.16 5.12 0.09
N TRP A 13 13.08 5.25 0.87
CA TRP A 13 12.96 4.55 2.16
C TRP A 13 13.00 3.03 1.96
N THR A 14 12.30 2.49 0.96
CA THR A 14 12.30 1.04 0.72
C THR A 14 13.64 0.51 0.26
N GLU A 15 14.41 1.27 -0.52
CA GLU A 15 15.77 0.86 -0.92
C GLU A 15 16.72 0.88 0.28
N LEU A 16 16.59 1.86 1.19
CA LEU A 16 17.39 1.92 2.41
C LEU A 16 17.14 0.71 3.33
N HIS A 17 15.91 0.21 3.40
CA HIS A 17 15.51 -0.91 4.28
C HIS A 17 15.37 -2.26 3.53
N LYS A 18 15.83 -2.33 2.28
CA LYS A 18 15.58 -3.44 1.36
C LYS A 18 15.88 -4.82 1.94
N ASN A 19 17.02 -4.97 2.62
CA ASN A 19 17.44 -6.25 3.18
C ASN A 19 16.51 -6.72 4.31
N GLU A 20 16.08 -5.79 5.16
CA GLU A 20 15.16 -6.07 6.27
C GLU A 20 13.76 -6.41 5.74
N LEU A 21 13.27 -5.64 4.77
CA LEU A 21 11.98 -5.89 4.12
C LEU A 21 11.94 -7.25 3.43
N LEU A 22 13.01 -7.63 2.71
CA LEU A 22 13.11 -8.93 2.05
C LEU A 22 13.22 -10.09 3.05
N ALA A 23 13.91 -9.91 4.18
CA ALA A 23 13.95 -10.92 5.24
C ALA A 23 12.56 -11.11 5.84
N ALA A 24 11.88 -10.02 6.21
CA ALA A 24 10.54 -10.05 6.77
C ALA A 24 9.52 -10.70 5.81
N MET A 25 9.61 -10.41 4.50
CA MET A 25 8.73 -11.01 3.50
C MET A 25 8.90 -12.53 3.42
N LYS A 26 10.14 -13.04 3.50
CA LYS A 26 10.45 -14.47 3.46
C LYS A 26 9.98 -15.22 4.70
N GLU A 27 9.99 -14.54 5.85
CA GLU A 27 9.53 -15.09 7.12
C GLU A 27 8.00 -15.03 7.27
N ASN A 28 7.34 -14.12 6.56
CA ASN A 28 5.89 -14.02 6.54
C ASN A 28 5.26 -15.23 5.82
N LYS A 29 4.51 -16.04 6.56
CA LYS A 29 3.90 -17.28 6.06
C LYS A 29 2.89 -17.04 4.94
N ASP A 30 2.22 -15.89 4.94
CA ASP A 30 1.18 -15.54 3.97
C ASP A 30 1.79 -15.02 2.66
N CYS A 31 3.01 -14.47 2.71
CA CYS A 31 3.72 -13.91 1.55
C CYS A 31 4.89 -14.77 1.06
N LYS A 32 5.23 -15.87 1.75
CA LYS A 32 6.38 -16.73 1.45
C LYS A 32 6.43 -17.25 0.01
N HIS A 33 5.27 -17.53 -0.59
CA HIS A 33 5.17 -18.03 -1.96
C HIS A 33 5.15 -16.92 -3.02
N LEU A 34 5.00 -15.66 -2.60
CA LEU A 34 4.79 -14.51 -3.47
C LEU A 34 6.06 -13.66 -3.62
N SER A 35 7.07 -13.86 -2.77
CA SER A 35 8.34 -13.10 -2.78
C SER A 35 9.19 -13.26 -4.05
N GLY A 36 8.85 -14.20 -4.93
CA GLY A 36 9.52 -14.39 -6.23
C GLY A 36 8.97 -13.50 -7.36
N LEU A 37 7.83 -12.84 -7.15
CA LEU A 37 7.17 -12.01 -8.16
C LEU A 37 7.50 -10.52 -7.95
N PRO A 38 8.07 -9.81 -8.94
CA PRO A 38 8.44 -8.40 -8.79
C PRO A 38 7.28 -7.50 -8.35
N VAL A 39 6.06 -7.75 -8.86
CA VAL A 39 4.86 -7.01 -8.47
C VAL A 39 4.53 -7.16 -6.99
N MET A 40 4.76 -8.35 -6.43
CA MET A 40 4.50 -8.64 -5.02
C MET A 40 5.57 -8.03 -4.11
N VAL A 41 6.81 -7.90 -4.59
CA VAL A 41 7.87 -7.17 -3.86
C VAL A 41 7.54 -5.68 -3.78
N ASN A 42 7.06 -5.08 -4.88
CA ASN A 42 6.64 -3.68 -4.87
C ASN A 42 5.41 -3.45 -3.97
N LEU A 43 4.42 -4.35 -4.04
CA LEU A 43 3.26 -4.34 -3.15
C LEU A 43 3.68 -4.39 -1.68
N TRP A 44 4.55 -5.34 -1.33
CA TRP A 44 5.08 -5.52 0.01
C TRP A 44 5.82 -4.29 0.50
N ASN A 45 6.79 -3.80 -0.27
CA ASN A 45 7.62 -2.65 0.08
C ASN A 45 6.77 -1.39 0.30
N ALA A 46 5.82 -1.11 -0.61
CA ALA A 46 4.91 0.03 -0.49
C ALA A 46 4.00 -0.10 0.75
N GLY A 47 3.48 -1.31 1.03
CA GLY A 47 2.67 -1.58 2.22
C GLY A 47 3.47 -1.43 3.52
N CYS A 48 4.72 -1.88 3.57
CA CYS A 48 5.59 -1.67 4.74
C CYS A 48 5.87 -0.20 5.00
N TRP A 49 6.15 0.58 3.94
CA TRP A 49 6.34 2.02 4.05
C TRP A 49 5.07 2.73 4.53
N LEU A 50 3.90 2.37 3.98
CA LEU A 50 2.60 2.87 4.41
C LEU A 50 2.38 2.62 5.91
N ASN A 51 2.57 1.39 6.38
CA ASN A 51 2.39 1.03 7.79
C ASN A 51 3.33 1.82 8.69
N HIS A 52 4.60 1.99 8.28
CA HIS A 52 5.58 2.76 9.03
C HIS A 52 5.14 4.23 9.18
N ARG A 53 4.71 4.88 8.10
CA ARG A 53 4.25 6.28 8.14
C ARG A 53 2.95 6.47 8.89
N LEU A 54 2.00 5.54 8.77
CA LEU A 54 0.76 5.58 9.55
C LEU A 54 1.05 5.49 11.06
N ALA A 55 1.97 4.61 11.46
CA ALA A 55 2.40 4.50 12.85
C ALA A 55 3.04 5.80 13.36
N GLU A 56 3.94 6.42 12.59
CA GLU A 56 4.53 7.73 12.93
C GLU A 56 3.47 8.84 13.03
N ALA A 57 2.41 8.77 12.20
CA ALA A 57 1.30 9.70 12.21
C ALA A 57 0.29 9.44 13.36
N GLY A 58 0.53 8.41 14.19
CA GLY A 58 -0.27 8.06 15.36
C GLY A 58 -1.45 7.13 15.09
N ALA A 59 -1.46 6.41 13.96
CA ALA A 59 -2.48 5.39 13.69
C ALA A 59 -2.37 4.22 14.66
N THR A 60 -3.52 3.67 15.04
CA THR A 60 -3.62 2.44 15.82
C THR A 60 -3.30 1.22 14.95
N SER A 61 -2.96 0.09 15.58
CA SER A 61 -2.70 -1.17 14.88
C SER A 61 -3.89 -1.61 14.02
N ASP A 62 -5.13 -1.37 14.49
CA ASP A 62 -6.34 -1.73 13.76
C ASP A 62 -6.54 -0.86 12.51
N GLU A 63 -6.27 0.44 12.62
CA GLU A 63 -6.29 1.37 11.47
C GLU A 63 -5.21 1.01 10.45
N ILE A 64 -3.98 0.74 10.90
CA ILE A 64 -2.88 0.30 10.04
C ILE A 64 -3.26 -0.98 9.30
N SER A 65 -3.82 -1.96 10.00
CA SER A 65 -4.25 -3.22 9.38
C SER A 65 -5.36 -2.98 8.35
N SER A 66 -6.39 -2.21 8.70
CA SER A 66 -7.52 -1.89 7.82
C SER A 66 -7.09 -1.15 6.55
N ILE A 67 -6.27 -0.10 6.70
CA ILE A 67 -5.74 0.70 5.59
C ILE A 67 -4.78 -0.16 4.74
N GLY A 68 -3.97 -1.02 5.36
CA GLY A 68 -3.10 -1.96 4.66
C GLY A 68 -3.85 -2.96 3.79
N PHE A 69 -5.00 -3.47 4.24
CA PHE A 69 -5.85 -4.32 3.41
C PHE A 69 -6.45 -3.57 2.23
N ALA A 70 -6.95 -2.35 2.44
CA ALA A 70 -7.47 -1.51 1.36
C ALA A 70 -6.38 -1.16 0.33
N HIS A 71 -5.15 -0.93 0.79
CA HIS A 71 -3.99 -0.70 -0.08
C HIS A 71 -3.69 -1.92 -0.94
N GLY A 72 -3.72 -3.11 -0.34
CA GLY A 72 -3.59 -4.38 -1.06
C GLY A 72 -4.60 -4.51 -2.19
N GLN A 73 -5.88 -4.21 -1.93
CA GLN A 73 -6.94 -4.28 -2.94
C GLN A 73 -6.75 -3.27 -4.08
N ARG A 74 -6.50 -1.99 -3.77
CA ARG A 74 -6.30 -0.94 -4.80
C ARG A 74 -5.08 -1.16 -5.67
N SER A 75 -4.02 -1.73 -5.10
CA SER A 75 -2.75 -1.98 -5.78
C SER A 75 -2.81 -3.07 -6.85
N PHE A 76 -3.90 -3.85 -6.92
CA PHE A 76 -4.11 -4.77 -8.04
C PHE A 76 -4.43 -4.05 -9.36
N ALA A 77 -4.96 -2.83 -9.29
CA ALA A 77 -5.33 -2.02 -10.46
C ALA A 77 -4.50 -0.74 -10.63
N ASN A 78 -3.60 -0.44 -9.68
CA ASN A 78 -2.85 0.81 -9.63
C ASN A 78 -1.41 0.56 -9.17
N ASP A 79 -0.53 1.55 -9.36
CA ASP A 79 0.83 1.50 -8.81
C ASP A 79 0.78 1.44 -7.26
N PRO A 80 1.36 0.40 -6.62
CA PRO A 80 1.31 0.24 -5.17
C PRO A 80 1.92 1.40 -4.38
N TYR A 81 2.98 2.04 -4.88
CA TYR A 81 3.59 3.19 -4.23
C TYR A 81 2.71 4.42 -4.33
N LYS A 82 2.04 4.62 -5.48
CA LYS A 82 1.09 5.72 -5.63
C LYS A 82 -0.05 5.60 -4.62
N VAL A 83 -0.67 4.42 -4.53
CA VAL A 83 -1.77 4.17 -3.57
C VAL A 83 -1.30 4.39 -2.14
N ALA A 84 -0.12 3.87 -1.76
CA ALA A 84 0.44 4.06 -0.43
C ALA A 84 0.64 5.55 -0.09
N VAL A 85 1.21 6.32 -1.02
CA VAL A 85 1.44 7.77 -0.83
C VAL A 85 0.12 8.53 -0.71
N ASP A 86 -0.86 8.22 -1.55
CA ASP A 86 -2.18 8.86 -1.50
C ASP A 86 -2.84 8.60 -0.14
N TYR A 87 -2.79 7.36 0.37
CA TYR A 87 -3.33 7.00 1.68
C TYR A 87 -2.60 7.65 2.86
N VAL A 88 -1.26 7.71 2.84
CA VAL A 88 -0.51 8.41 3.90
C VAL A 88 -0.87 9.89 3.92
N ASN A 89 -0.89 10.55 2.76
CA ASN A 89 -1.23 11.96 2.66
C ASN A 89 -2.67 12.26 3.12
N GLU A 90 -3.62 11.39 2.75
CA GLU A 90 -5.01 11.49 3.21
C GLU A 90 -5.09 11.32 4.73
N TYR A 91 -4.43 10.30 5.29
CA TYR A 91 -4.43 10.04 6.72
C TYR A 91 -3.73 11.16 7.52
N GLU A 92 -2.58 11.67 7.06
CA GLU A 92 -1.89 12.78 7.72
C GLU A 92 -2.75 14.05 7.75
N THR A 93 -3.62 14.25 6.74
CA THR A 93 -4.53 15.39 6.65
C THR A 93 -5.80 15.20 7.49
N ASN A 94 -6.44 14.03 7.36
CA ASN A 94 -7.81 13.80 7.84
C ASN A 94 -7.87 12.87 9.07
N LYS A 95 -6.76 12.23 9.44
CA LYS A 95 -6.70 11.13 10.41
C LYS A 95 -7.61 9.95 10.06
N SER A 96 -7.88 9.77 8.77
CA SER A 96 -8.63 8.64 8.22
C SER A 96 -8.37 8.51 6.73
N VAL A 97 -8.58 7.31 6.18
CA VAL A 97 -8.67 7.05 4.74
C VAL A 97 -10.11 6.70 4.37
N GLN A 98 -10.60 7.20 3.24
CA GLN A 98 -11.95 6.97 2.73
C GLN A 98 -12.20 5.50 2.41
N ASP A 99 -11.28 4.86 1.71
CA ASP A 99 -11.39 3.45 1.33
C ASP A 99 -11.45 2.55 2.57
N LYS A 100 -12.42 1.63 2.56
CA LYS A 100 -12.57 0.57 3.57
C LYS A 100 -12.39 -0.79 2.91
N PRO A 101 -11.59 -1.69 3.49
CA PRO A 101 -11.38 -3.00 2.89
C PRO A 101 -12.68 -3.81 2.86
N GLY A 102 -12.86 -4.61 1.81
CA GLY A 102 -14.04 -5.46 1.64
C GLY A 102 -14.53 -5.57 0.20
N VAL A 103 -15.70 -6.20 0.05
CA VAL A 103 -16.29 -6.54 -1.26
C VAL A 103 -16.56 -5.30 -2.10
N ALA A 104 -17.13 -4.24 -1.52
CA ALA A 104 -17.43 -3.01 -2.26
C ALA A 104 -16.17 -2.38 -2.89
N LEU A 105 -15.06 -2.35 -2.15
CA LEU A 105 -13.78 -1.88 -2.69
C LEU A 105 -13.22 -2.83 -3.76
N ALA A 106 -13.38 -4.15 -3.58
CA ALA A 106 -12.96 -5.13 -4.59
C ALA A 106 -13.73 -4.96 -5.90
N GLU A 107 -15.06 -4.76 -5.83
CA GLU A 107 -15.93 -4.54 -6.98
C GLU A 107 -15.54 -3.25 -7.73
N ASP A 108 -15.30 -2.16 -7.01
CA ASP A 108 -14.82 -0.89 -7.59
C ASP A 108 -13.47 -1.05 -8.31
N VAL A 109 -12.53 -1.80 -7.72
CA VAL A 109 -11.24 -2.13 -8.33
C VAL A 109 -11.42 -2.95 -9.61
N VAL A 110 -12.27 -3.98 -9.58
CA VAL A 110 -12.55 -4.82 -10.76
C VAL A 110 -13.23 -4.02 -11.87
N GLN A 111 -14.15 -3.13 -11.52
CA GLN A 111 -14.78 -2.24 -12.50
C GLN A 111 -13.75 -1.30 -13.14
N THR A 112 -12.84 -0.73 -12.35
CA THR A 112 -11.76 0.13 -12.85
C THR A 112 -10.89 -0.59 -13.89
N LEU A 113 -10.52 -1.84 -13.61
CA LEU A 113 -9.78 -2.71 -14.56
C LEU A 113 -10.58 -2.98 -15.83
N SER A 114 -11.86 -3.36 -15.70
CA SER A 114 -12.73 -3.70 -16.83
C SER A 114 -12.96 -2.51 -17.77
N THR A 115 -12.95 -1.29 -17.22
CA THR A 115 -13.14 -0.06 -18.00
C THR A 115 -11.89 0.32 -18.79
N HIS A 116 -10.70 -0.12 -18.35
CA HIS A 116 -9.44 0.09 -19.07
C HIS A 116 -9.25 -0.90 -20.24
N GLU A 117 -9.84 -2.10 -20.19
CA GLU A 117 -9.74 -3.09 -21.27
C GLU A 117 -10.78 -2.91 -22.39
N GLY A 118 -11.82 -2.09 -22.18
CA GLY A 118 -12.89 -1.85 -23.16
C GLY A 118 -12.72 -0.58 -24.01
N GLY A 119 -11.54 0.02 -23.99
CA GLY A 119 -11.28 1.37 -24.52
C GLY A 119 -10.22 1.45 -25.61
N GLU A 120 -10.11 0.48 -26.52
CA GLU A 120 -9.42 0.63 -27.81
C GLU A 120 -10.12 -0.21 -28.91
#